data_AF-A0A822G772-F1
#
_entry.id   AF-A0A822G772-F1
#
_cell.length_a   1.000
_cell.length_b   1.000
_cell.length_c   1.000
_cell.angle_alpha   90.00
_cell.angle_beta   90.00
_cell.angle_gamma   90.00
#
_symmetry.space_group_name_H-M   'P 1'
#
loop_
_entity.id
_entity.type
_entity.pdbx_description
1 polymer ?
#
loop_
_entity_poly.entity_id
_entity_poly.type
_entity_poly.pdbx_seq_one_letter_code
_entity_poly.pdbx_strand_id
1 'polypeptide(L)'
;MAFDSKAAGSIVTKEIESRLKQIPEHFFEVFLEIREPVEDEIPEILIKYPNDFSDDSLKNVTNFAYPCKIPSDEQSEHFAFVILDTTGTLFRFGYCRRSNRESTCLCISR
;
A
#
# COMPACT_ATOMS: atom_id res chain seq x y z
N MET A 1 42.47 6.34 -46.02
CA MET A 1 41.80 7.08 -44.92
C MET A 1 40.66 6.21 -44.42
N ALA A 2 40.88 5.50 -43.32
CA ALA A 2 39.83 4.82 -42.58
C ALA A 2 39.37 5.80 -41.48
N PHE A 3 38.08 6.15 -41.47
CA PHE A 3 37.48 6.84 -40.35
C PHE A 3 36.82 5.78 -39.48
N ASP A 4 37.52 5.43 -38.41
CA ASP A 4 37.06 4.61 -37.31
C ASP A 4 36.13 5.48 -36.44
N SER A 5 34.81 5.30 -36.52
CA SER A 5 33.85 6.03 -35.69
C SER A 5 33.43 5.20 -34.48
N LYS A 6 34.38 5.02 -33.56
CA LYS A 6 34.14 4.43 -32.25
C LYS A 6 33.70 5.53 -31.27
N ALA A 7 32.41 5.86 -31.25
CA ALA A 7 31.76 6.59 -30.15
C ALA A 7 30.22 6.57 -30.32
N ALA A 8 29.62 5.39 -30.40
CA ALA A 8 28.21 5.27 -30.03
C ALA A 8 28.17 5.28 -28.49
N GLY A 9 28.20 6.48 -27.92
CA GLY A 9 27.84 6.67 -26.52
C GLY A 9 26.45 6.04 -26.34
N SER A 10 26.38 4.96 -25.58
CA SER A 10 25.12 4.35 -25.20
C SER A 10 24.30 5.44 -24.53
N ILE A 11 23.28 5.92 -25.24
CA ILE A 11 22.17 6.63 -24.63
C ILE A 11 21.57 5.57 -23.73
N VAL A 12 21.98 5.56 -22.46
CA VAL A 12 21.28 4.83 -21.42
C VAL A 12 19.93 5.54 -21.33
N THR A 13 18.98 5.10 -22.13
CA THR A 13 17.58 5.23 -21.79
C THR A 13 17.48 4.59 -20.42
N LYS A 14 17.43 5.41 -19.38
CA LYS A 14 17.08 4.96 -18.04
C LYS A 14 15.67 4.39 -18.23
N GLU A 15 15.56 3.08 -18.41
CA GLU A 15 14.27 2.42 -18.51
C GLU A 15 13.52 2.83 -17.24
N ILE A 16 12.39 3.51 -17.42
CA ILE A 16 11.50 3.84 -16.30
C ILE A 16 10.85 2.52 -15.95
N GLU A 17 11.53 1.74 -15.11
CA GLU A 17 11.05 0.45 -14.66
C GLU A 17 9.77 0.64 -13.85
N SER A 18 8.78 -0.20 -14.12
CA SER A 18 7.52 -0.19 -13.38
C SER A 18 7.79 -0.55 -11.92
N ARG A 19 7.20 0.22 -11.00
CA ARG A 19 7.25 -0.06 -9.57
C ARG A 19 6.24 -1.13 -9.12
N LEU A 20 5.52 -1.74 -10.06
CA LEU A 20 4.57 -2.83 -9.76
C LEU A 20 5.28 -4.18 -9.73
N LYS A 21 4.96 -5.01 -8.72
CA LYS A 21 5.38 -6.42 -8.69
C LYS A 21 4.73 -7.15 -9.88
N GLN A 22 5.56 -7.53 -10.86
CA GLN A 22 5.10 -8.10 -12.14
C GLN A 22 4.36 -9.42 -11.94
N ILE A 23 4.86 -10.27 -11.04
CA ILE A 23 4.27 -11.58 -10.72
C ILE A 23 4.12 -11.66 -9.19
N PRO A 24 2.93 -11.35 -8.65
CA PRO A 24 2.66 -11.52 -7.23
C PRO A 24 2.45 -13.01 -6.90
N GLU A 25 2.85 -13.42 -5.70
CA GLU A 25 2.64 -14.79 -5.21
C GLU A 25 1.20 -15.03 -4.74
N HIS A 26 0.55 -13.97 -4.24
CA HIS A 26 -0.81 -13.99 -3.72
C HIS A 26 -1.63 -12.85 -4.33
N PHE A 27 -2.96 -13.00 -4.36
CA PHE A 27 -3.86 -11.92 -4.79
C PHE A 27 -3.83 -10.72 -3.84
N PHE A 28 -3.60 -11.00 -2.56
CA PHE A 28 -3.36 -10.05 -1.48
C PHE A 28 -2.53 -10.74 -0.40
N GLU A 29 -1.82 -9.96 0.40
CA GLU A 29 -0.99 -10.44 1.50
C GLU A 29 -1.80 -10.56 2.79
N VAL A 30 -2.63 -9.56 3.09
CA VAL A 30 -3.47 -9.52 4.29
C VAL A 30 -4.77 -8.75 4.06
N PHE A 31 -5.85 -9.26 4.65
CA PHE A 31 -7.12 -8.57 4.87
C PHE A 31 -7.23 -8.17 6.33
N LEU A 32 -7.72 -6.95 6.57
CA LEU A 32 -7.93 -6.40 7.91
C LEU A 32 -9.31 -5.77 8.03
N GLU A 33 -9.96 -5.99 9.16
CA GLU A 33 -11.00 -5.10 9.67
C GLU A 33 -10.39 -4.30 10.83
N ILE A 34 -10.43 -2.97 10.71
CA ILE A 34 -9.73 -2.06 11.60
C ILE A 34 -10.77 -1.14 12.24
N ARG A 35 -10.74 -1.02 13.56
CA ARG A 35 -11.61 -0.09 14.29
C ARG A 35 -11.11 1.34 14.16
N GLU A 36 -12.04 2.28 14.07
CA GLU A 36 -11.74 3.70 14.14
C GLU A 36 -11.06 4.05 15.46
N PRO A 37 -9.88 4.72 15.44
CA PRO A 37 -9.20 5.11 16.65
C PRO A 37 -10.00 6.16 17.42
N VAL A 38 -9.94 6.08 18.75
CA VAL A 38 -10.48 7.12 19.63
C VAL A 38 -9.38 8.12 19.94
N GLU A 39 -9.61 9.40 19.62
CA GLU A 39 -8.66 10.50 19.86
C GLU A 39 -7.27 10.30 19.22
N ASP A 40 -6.25 10.01 20.03
CA ASP A 40 -4.85 9.83 19.63
C ASP A 40 -4.37 8.36 19.78
N GLU A 41 -5.32 7.43 19.94
CA GLU A 41 -5.03 6.00 20.00
C GLU A 41 -4.65 5.42 18.62
N ILE A 42 -3.96 4.28 18.64
CA ILE A 42 -3.61 3.54 17.43
C ILE A 42 -4.84 2.75 16.96
N PRO A 43 -5.14 2.70 15.65
CA PRO A 43 -6.23 1.86 15.13
C PRO A 43 -6.09 0.39 15.54
N GLU A 44 -7.16 -0.20 16.06
CA GLU A 44 -7.18 -1.59 16.54
C GLU A 44 -7.58 -2.56 15.41
N ILE A 45 -6.87 -3.69 15.28
CA ILE A 45 -7.23 -4.75 14.33
C ILE A 45 -8.29 -5.67 14.97
N LEU A 46 -9.49 -5.71 14.39
CA LEU A 46 -10.59 -6.59 14.83
C LEU A 46 -10.52 -7.96 14.16
N ILE A 47 -10.25 -7.97 12.85
CA ILE A 47 -10.12 -9.19 12.06
C ILE A 47 -8.84 -9.10 11.24
N LYS A 48 -8.11 -10.21 11.14
CA LYS A 48 -6.95 -10.37 10.28
C LYS A 48 -7.06 -11.69 9.52
N TYR A 49 -6.78 -11.68 8.22
CA TYR A 49 -6.65 -12.90 7.44
C TYR A 49 -5.50 -12.78 6.43
N PRO A 50 -4.55 -13.71 6.38
CA PRO A 50 -4.40 -14.89 7.25
C PRO A 50 -4.10 -14.53 8.72
N ASN A 51 -4.53 -15.36 9.66
CA ASN A 51 -4.34 -15.11 11.10
C ASN A 51 -2.86 -15.12 11.52
N ASP A 52 -2.04 -15.88 10.81
CA ASP A 52 -0.60 -16.04 11.00
C ASP A 52 0.23 -15.01 10.21
N PHE A 53 -0.41 -14.12 9.43
CA PHE A 53 0.30 -13.04 8.75
C PHE A 53 1.02 -12.14 9.75
N SER A 54 2.33 -12.00 9.59
CA SER A 54 3.19 -11.18 10.45
C SER A 54 4.21 -10.47 9.57
N ASP A 55 4.05 -9.16 9.43
CA ASP A 55 4.94 -8.27 8.69
C ASP A 55 5.08 -6.98 9.49
N ASP A 56 6.29 -6.42 9.55
CA ASP A 56 6.59 -5.14 10.20
C ASP A 56 5.77 -4.00 9.59
N SER A 57 5.34 -4.14 8.32
CA SER A 57 4.50 -3.17 7.63
C SER A 57 3.05 -3.10 8.16
N LEU A 58 2.59 -4.08 8.95
CA LEU A 58 1.21 -4.16 9.41
C LEU A 58 0.78 -2.92 10.21
N LYS A 59 1.69 -2.38 11.03
CA LYS A 59 1.47 -1.11 11.77
C LYS A 59 1.27 0.08 10.85
N ASN A 60 1.96 0.11 9.71
CA ASN A 60 1.80 1.17 8.73
C ASN A 60 0.44 1.01 8.02
N VAL A 61 0.09 -0.21 7.62
CA VAL A 61 -1.21 -0.52 7.00
C VAL A 61 -2.37 -0.07 7.90
N THR A 62 -2.32 -0.35 9.20
CA THR A 62 -3.36 0.09 10.15
C THR A 62 -3.44 1.61 10.28
N ASN A 63 -2.30 2.30 10.34
CA ASN A 63 -2.28 3.76 10.41
C ASN A 63 -2.81 4.40 9.14
N PHE A 64 -2.47 3.87 7.96
CA PHE A 64 -2.97 4.38 6.68
C PHE A 64 -4.45 4.10 6.43
N ALA A 65 -5.07 3.17 7.17
CA ALA A 65 -6.52 2.99 7.15
C ALA A 65 -7.28 4.17 7.79
N TYR A 66 -6.61 4.97 8.62
CA TYR A 66 -7.10 6.20 9.23
C TYR A 66 -6.05 7.32 9.11
N PRO A 67 -5.77 7.80 7.89
CA PRO A 67 -4.62 8.67 7.62
C PRO A 67 -4.79 10.09 8.20
N CYS A 68 -6.03 10.50 8.47
CA CYS A 68 -6.38 11.77 9.09
C CYS A 68 -7.74 11.66 9.78
N LYS A 69 -8.10 12.68 10.58
CA LYS A 69 -9.45 12.82 11.15
C LYS A 69 -10.39 13.22 10.02
N ILE A 70 -11.15 12.26 9.50
CA ILE A 70 -12.13 12.49 8.45
C ILE A 70 -13.49 12.71 9.13
N PRO A 71 -14.20 13.82 8.84
CA PRO A 71 -15.51 14.09 9.42
C PRO A 71 -16.51 12.97 9.12
N SER A 72 -17.37 12.66 10.10
CA SER A 72 -18.30 11.53 10.09
C SER A 72 -19.47 11.69 9.10
N ASP A 73 -19.55 12.84 8.45
CA ASP A 73 -20.73 13.35 7.74
C ASP A 73 -20.84 12.79 6.30
N GLU A 74 -19.81 12.07 5.82
CA GLU A 74 -19.76 11.55 4.45
C GLU A 74 -20.06 10.05 4.33
N GLN A 75 -20.53 9.69 3.13
CA GLN A 75 -20.87 8.35 2.67
C GLN A 75 -19.69 7.39 2.82
N SER A 76 -19.92 6.08 2.70
CA SER A 76 -18.84 5.10 2.69
C SER A 76 -17.78 5.44 1.63
N GLU A 77 -16.56 5.74 2.08
CA GLU A 77 -15.46 6.17 1.23
C GLU A 77 -14.59 4.99 0.81
N HIS A 78 -14.21 4.96 -0.46
CA HIS A 78 -13.22 4.02 -0.97
C HIS A 78 -11.96 4.80 -1.29
N PHE A 79 -10.83 4.36 -0.77
CA PHE A 79 -9.54 4.97 -1.06
C PHE A 79 -8.45 3.91 -1.13
N ALA A 80 -7.31 4.26 -1.71
CA ALA A 80 -6.14 3.41 -1.72
C ALA A 80 -4.92 4.22 -1.27
N PHE A 81 -4.09 3.60 -0.44
CA PHE A 81 -2.77 4.13 -0.10
C PHE A 81 -1.68 3.25 -0.71
N VAL A 82 -0.47 3.79 -0.76
CA VAL A 82 0.71 3.09 -1.28
C VAL A 82 1.79 3.12 -0.22
N ILE A 83 2.32 1.94 0.10
CA ILE A 83 3.54 1.78 0.88
C ILE A 83 4.64 1.20 -0.01
N LEU A 84 5.89 1.52 0.32
CA LEU A 84 7.02 0.91 -0.35
C LEU A 84 7.31 -0.44 0.29
N ASP A 85 7.76 -1.38 -0.53
CA ASP A 85 8.34 -2.62 -0.02
C ASP A 85 9.61 -2.36 0.78
N THR A 86 10.13 -3.39 1.44
CA THR A 86 11.34 -3.29 2.27
C THR A 86 12.58 -2.85 1.49
N THR A 87 12.61 -3.10 0.17
CA THR A 87 13.70 -2.64 -0.72
C THR A 87 13.54 -1.18 -1.16
N GLY A 88 12.37 -0.57 -0.95
CA GLY A 88 12.05 0.80 -1.36
C GLY A 88 11.76 0.95 -2.86
N THR A 89 11.70 -0.15 -3.61
CA THR A 89 11.62 -0.11 -5.08
C THR A 89 10.20 -0.34 -5.58
N LEU A 90 9.47 -1.27 -4.98
CA LEU A 90 8.15 -1.69 -5.41
C LEU A 90 7.05 -1.05 -4.57
N PHE A 91 5.91 -0.82 -5.21
CA PHE A 91 4.68 -0.36 -4.60
C PHE A 91 3.85 -1.54 -4.11
N ARG A 92 3.39 -1.41 -2.87
CA ARG A 92 2.39 -2.24 -2.23
C ARG A 92 1.17 -1.37 -1.94
N PHE A 93 0.00 -1.82 -2.36
CA PHE A 93 -1.24 -1.05 -2.31
C PHE A 93 -2.12 -1.54 -1.16
N GLY A 94 -2.64 -0.60 -0.37
CA GLY A 94 -3.67 -0.86 0.62
C GLY A 94 -5.00 -0.28 0.13
N TYR A 95 -5.94 -1.15 -0.25
CA TYR A 95 -7.28 -0.77 -0.68
C TYR A 95 -8.22 -0.75 0.50
N CYS A 96 -8.83 0.39 0.76
CA CYS A 96 -9.66 0.63 1.94
C CYS A 96 -11.11 0.94 1.56
N ARG A 97 -12.04 0.39 2.34
CA ARG A 97 -13.44 0.81 2.39
C ARG A 97 -13.75 1.23 3.82
N ARG A 98 -14.01 2.52 4.01
CA ARG A 98 -14.41 3.09 5.29
C ARG A 98 -15.94 3.20 5.34
N SER A 99 -16.53 2.77 6.46
CA SER A 99 -17.98 2.80 6.67
C SER A 99 -18.28 3.64 7.92
N ASN A 100 -19.01 4.74 7.77
CA ASN A 100 -19.41 5.59 8.90
C ASN A 100 -20.43 4.90 9.82
N ARG A 101 -21.12 3.87 9.35
CA ARG A 101 -22.12 3.12 10.14
C ARG A 101 -21.50 2.09 11.08
N GLU A 102 -20.40 1.49 10.66
CA GLU A 102 -19.78 0.37 11.36
C GLU A 102 -18.57 0.82 12.21
N SER A 103 -18.16 2.10 12.08
CA SER A 103 -16.95 2.65 12.72
C SER A 103 -15.70 1.78 12.48
N THR A 104 -15.65 1.15 11.31
CA THR A 104 -14.55 0.29 10.86
C THR A 104 -14.11 0.61 9.45
N CYS A 105 -12.87 0.23 9.14
CA CYS A 105 -12.26 0.27 7.83
C CYS A 105 -11.88 -1.15 7.43
N LEU A 106 -12.36 -1.59 6.27
CA LEU A 106 -11.96 -2.84 5.64
C LEU A 106 -10.77 -2.55 4.73
N CYS A 107 -9.65 -3.23 4.94
CA CYS A 107 -8.41 -3.03 4.19
C CYS A 107 -7.90 -4.34 3.57
N ILE A 108 -7.50 -4.30 2.29
CA ILE A 108 -6.77 -5.37 1.63
C ILE A 108 -5.40 -4.82 1.19
N SER A 109 -4.31 -5.43 1.68
CA SER A 109 -2.94 -5.09 1.30
C SER A 109 -2.40 -6.06 0.25
N ARG A 110 -1.81 -5.54 -0.83
CA ARG A 110 -1.23 -6.32 -1.94
C ARG A 110 0.15 -5.82 -2.34
#